data_AF-A0A1G0I5W0-F1
#
_entry.id   AF-A0A1G0I5W0-F1
#
_cell.length_a   1.000
_cell.length_b   1.000
_cell.length_c   1.000
_cell.angle_alpha   90.00
_cell.angle_beta   90.00
_cell.angle_gamma   90.00
#
_symmetry.space_group_name_H-M   'P 1'
#
loop_
_entity.id
_entity.type
_entity.pdbx_description
1 polymer ?
#
loop_
_entity_poly.entity_id
_entity_poly.type
_entity_poly.pdbx_seq_one_letter_code
_entity_poly.pdbx_strand_id
1 'polypeptide(L)' 'MPLALLVIYRSPNGRDPWTPVPPQDVPAWVKDERNVAQMIAGEMCFNCDDLSGESAWYRAERHADV' A
#
# COMPACT_ATOMS: atom_id res chain seq x y z
N MET A 1 13.12 -6.37 18.24
CA MET A 1 12.10 -5.53 17.57
C MET A 1 10.96 -6.46 17.18
N PRO A 2 9.72 -6.27 17.63
CA PRO A 2 8.60 -7.05 17.11
C PRO A 2 8.47 -6.79 15.61
N LEU A 3 8.39 -7.86 14.82
CA LEU A 3 8.07 -7.77 13.40
C LEU A 3 6.56 -7.54 13.29
N ALA A 4 6.15 -6.40 12.72
CA ALA A 4 4.76 -6.16 12.38
C ALA A 4 4.52 -6.58 10.92
N LEU A 5 3.53 -7.44 10.69
CA LEU A 5 3.09 -7.80 9.36
C LEU A 5 2.13 -6.72 8.83
N LEU A 6 2.40 -6.24 7.60
CA LEU A 6 1.56 -5.27 6.92
C LEU A 6 0.91 -5.93 5.72
N VAL A 7 -0.40 -5.72 5.59
CA VAL A 7 -1.14 -6.07 4.37
C VAL A 7 -1.28 -4.80 3.55
N ILE A 8 -0.75 -4.81 2.34
CA ILE A 8 -0.91 -3.72 1.39
C ILE A 8 -2.18 -3.95 0.59
N TYR A 9 -3.02 -2.93 0.50
CA TYR A 9 -4.22 -2.93 -0.33
C TYR A 9 -4.07 -1.93 -1.46
N ARG A 10 -4.73 -2.23 -2.58
CA ARG A 10 -4.84 -1.38 -3.76
C ARG A 10 -6.29 -1.01 -4.02
N SER A 11 -6.53 0.23 -4.45
CA SER A 11 -7.79 0.68 -5.02
C SER A 11 -7.54 1.51 -6.29
N PRO A 12 -8.29 1.33 -7.38
CA PRO A 12 -8.14 2.15 -8.58
C PRO A 12 -8.43 3.64 -8.36
N ASN A 13 -9.27 3.98 -7.37
CA ASN A 13 -9.76 5.35 -7.15
C ASN A 13 -9.59 5.87 -5.72
N GLY A 14 -9.01 5.05 -4.83
CA GLY A 14 -8.83 5.38 -3.40
C GLY A 14 -10.12 5.39 -2.60
N ARG A 15 -11.23 4.92 -3.18
CA ARG A 15 -12.55 4.85 -2.54
C ARG A 15 -12.95 3.39 -2.36
N ASP A 16 -13.27 2.66 -3.43
CA ASP A 16 -13.72 1.26 -3.33
C ASP A 16 -13.63 0.48 -4.67
N PRO A 17 -13.50 -0.87 -4.65
CA PRO A 17 -13.08 -1.70 -3.51
C PRO A 17 -11.56 -1.66 -3.29
N TRP A 18 -11.14 -2.02 -2.07
CA TRP A 18 -9.73 -2.23 -1.71
C TRP A 18 -9.41 -3.71 -1.74
N THR A 19 -8.43 -4.10 -2.56
CA THR A 19 -8.01 -5.50 -2.72
C THR A 19 -6.61 -5.71 -2.18
N PRO A 20 -6.35 -6.76 -1.39
CA PRO A 20 -5.01 -7.06 -0.92
C PRO A 20 -4.10 -7.37 -2.11
N VAL A 21 -2.88 -6.83 -2.05
CA VAL A 21 -1.87 -7.01 -3.08
C VAL A 21 -0.83 -8.01 -2.56
N PRO A 22 -0.55 -9.10 -3.29
CA PRO A 22 0.53 -10.01 -2.94
C PRO A 22 1.88 -9.26 -2.86
N PRO A 23 2.78 -9.59 -1.91
CA PRO A 23 4.03 -8.86 -1.71
C PRO A 23 4.90 -8.74 -2.97
N GLN A 24 4.85 -9.73 -3.87
CA GLN A 24 5.58 -9.71 -5.15
C GLN A 24 5.03 -8.69 -6.15
N ASP A 25 3.73 -8.35 -6.06
CA ASP A 25 3.02 -7.47 -6.99
C ASP A 25 2.94 -6.02 -6.47
N VAL A 26 3.39 -5.77 -5.23
CA VAL A 26 3.49 -4.42 -4.69
C VAL A 26 4.60 -3.65 -5.44
N PRO A 27 4.29 -2.49 -6.05
CA PRO A 27 5.28 -1.69 -6.77
C PRO A 27 6.45 -1.28 -5.88
N ALA A 28 7.64 -1.15 -6.47
CA ALA A 28 8.85 -0.79 -5.72
C ALA A 28 8.72 0.55 -4.99
N TRP A 29 8.06 1.55 -5.60
CA TRP A 29 7.84 2.85 -4.99
C TRP A 29 6.92 2.78 -3.75
N VAL A 30 5.98 1.83 -3.71
CA VAL A 30 5.10 1.61 -2.55
C VAL A 30 5.90 1.04 -1.37
N LYS A 31 6.95 0.26 -1.65
CA LYS A 31 7.85 -0.35 -0.66
C LYS A 31 8.92 0.63 -0.13
N ASP A 32 9.00 1.83 -0.67
CA ASP A 32 9.89 2.87 -0.16
C ASP A 32 9.58 3.15 1.31
N GLU A 33 10.61 3.26 2.15
CA GLU A 33 10.49 3.43 3.60
C GLU A 33 9.58 4.60 3.97
N ARG A 34 9.64 5.70 3.22
CA ARG A 34 8.81 6.88 3.47
C ARG A 34 7.33 6.62 3.22
N ASN A 35 7.02 5.94 2.12
CA ASN A 35 5.64 5.63 1.73
C ASN A 35 5.06 4.57 2.67
N VAL A 36 5.84 3.56 3.03
CA VAL A 36 5.46 2.58 4.05
C VAL A 36 5.21 3.26 5.40
N ALA A 37 6.07 4.16 5.85
CA ALA A 37 5.88 4.89 7.11
C ALA A 37 4.59 5.73 7.11
N GLN A 38 4.28 6.40 6.00
CA GLN A 38 3.02 7.13 5.84
C GLN A 38 1.81 6.21 5.91
N MET A 39 1.83 5.10 5.17
CA MET A 39 0.73 4.14 5.19
C MET A 39 0.53 3.50 6.58
N ILE A 40 1.61 3.25 7.32
CA ILE A 40 1.54 2.77 8.71
C ILE A 40 0.88 3.81 9.63
N ALA A 41 1.02 5.11 9.33
CA ALA A 41 0.39 6.20 10.06
C ALA A 41 -1.10 6.40 9.69
N GLY A 42 -1.63 5.61 8.76
CA GLY A 42 -3.03 5.67 8.31
C GLY A 42 -3.24 6.50 7.04
N GLU A 43 -2.18 7.01 6.44
CA GLU A 43 -2.26 7.73 5.16
C GLU A 43 -2.38 6.78 3.97
N MET A 44 -2.72 7.32 2.81
CA MET A 44 -2.75 6.60 1.54
C MET A 44 -1.71 7.17 0.59
N CYS A 45 -1.13 6.31 -0.24
CA CYS A 45 -0.15 6.72 -1.24
C CYS A 45 -0.71 6.53 -2.66
N PHE A 46 -0.43 7.50 -3.53
CA PHE A 46 -0.76 7.48 -4.94
C PHE A 46 0.42 8.06 -5.71
N ASN A 47 0.73 7.48 -6.87
CA ASN A 47 1.75 8.01 -7.76
C ASN A 47 1.13 8.29 -9.14
N CYS A 48 1.11 9.56 -9.55
CA CYS A 48 0.61 9.98 -10.86
C CYS A 48 1.58 9.64 -12.01
N ASP A 49 2.84 9.37 -11.69
CA ASP A 49 3.91 9.12 -12.66
C ASP A 49 4.13 7.63 -12.89
N ASP A 50 3.28 6.77 -12.33
CA ASP A 50 3.28 5.34 -12.65
C ASP A 50 2.82 5.15 -14.11
N LEU A 51 3.81 5.17 -15.01
CA LEU A 51 3.67 5.05 -16.47
C LEU A 51 3.00 3.73 -16.92
N SER A 52 2.70 2.82 -15.99
CA SER A 52 1.89 1.62 -16.24
C SER A 52 0.46 1.94 -16.68
N GLY A 53 -0.01 3.18 -16.52
CA GLY A 53 -1.37 3.61 -16.91
C GLY A 53 -2.44 3.15 -15.92
N GLU A 54 -2.06 2.43 -14.88
CA GLU A 54 -2.94 1.99 -13.80
C GLU A 54 -2.77 2.88 -12.58
N SER A 55 -3.19 4.14 -12.70
CA SER A 55 -3.32 5.05 -11.54
C SER A 55 -4.07 4.33 -10.40
N ALA A 56 -3.36 4.01 -9.32
CA ALA A 56 -3.92 3.28 -8.20
C ALA A 56 -3.41 3.82 -6.86
N TRP A 57 -4.33 3.79 -5.90
CA TRP A 57 -4.10 4.16 -4.52
C TRP A 57 -3.70 2.94 -3.71
N TYR A 58 -2.80 3.14 -2.76
CA TYR A 58 -2.30 2.12 -1.87
C TYR A 58 -2.49 2.54 -0.42
N ARG A 59 -2.82 1.58 0.43
CA ARG A 59 -2.86 1.75 1.88
C ARG A 59 -2.29 0.50 2.54
N ALA A 60 -1.84 0.64 3.78
CA ALA A 60 -1.42 -0.49 4.59
C ALA A 60 -2.36 -0.66 5.77
N GLU A 61 -2.69 -1.90 6.10
CA GLU A 61 -3.29 -2.23 7.38
C GLU A 61 -2.31 -3.12 8.13
N ARG A 62 -2.18 -2.86 9.43
CA ARG A 62 -1.45 -3.77 10.31
C ARG A 62 -2.26 -5.04 10.39
N HIS A 63 -1.66 -6.16 10.01
CA HIS A 63 -2.24 -7.43 10.41
C HIS A 63 -2.00 -7.54 11.90
N ALA A 64 -3.05 -7.24 12.69
CA ALA A 64 -3.09 -7.64 14.07
C ALA A 64 -3.24 -9.17 14.06
N ASP A 65 -2.12 -9.87 14.02
CA ASP A 65 -2.11 -11.25 14.49
C ASP A 65 -2.49 -11.24 15.97
N VAL A 66 -3.36 -12.19 16.30
CA VAL A 66 -3.75 -12.66 17.64
C VAL A 66 -2.59 -12.69 18.62
#